data_AF-A0A1Y1NKK1-F1
#
_entry.id   AF-A0A1Y1NKK1-F1
#
_cell.length_a   1.000
_cell.length_b   1.000
_cell.length_c   1.000
_cell.angle_alpha   90.00
_cell.angle_beta   90.00
_cell.angle_gamma   90.00
#
_symmetry.space_group_name_H-M   'P 1'
#
loop_
_entity.id
_entity.type
_entity.pdbx_description
1 polymer ?
#
loop_
_entity_poly.entity_id
_entity_poly.type
_entity_poly.pdbx_seq_one_letter_code
_entity_poly.pdbx_strand_id
1 'polypeptide(L)'
;RPMQIDVAQKTRSALDRLRAWGSAKKEQAGRALPKPKPSSAAARIVATKKLKETAKGDKKVAEEKRIYLYVEAEAETAKAKLPKGDFFFSKDWVVGRLLDQAATGLQVQNVNNQSSEEKDKLRVFHVEGGRILDYGEKIGAALQSGNTVILLRGVGAPADLIEM
;
A
#
# COMPACT_ATOMS: atom_id res chain seq x y z
N ARG A 1 12.37 -56.76 29.88
CA ARG A 1 11.00 -56.34 29.49
C ARG A 1 11.05 -54.84 29.19
N PRO A 2 10.85 -54.39 27.94
CA PRO A 2 10.94 -52.97 27.60
C PRO A 2 9.62 -52.25 27.94
N MET A 3 9.71 -51.08 28.58
CA MET A 3 8.58 -50.17 28.82
C MET A 3 8.57 -49.13 27.69
N GLN A 4 7.78 -49.39 26.66
CA GLN A 4 7.58 -48.49 25.52
C GLN A 4 6.60 -47.41 25.97
N ILE A 5 7.11 -46.21 26.31
CA ILE A 5 6.30 -45.09 26.77
C ILE A 5 5.71 -44.38 25.54
N ASP A 6 4.38 -44.30 25.53
CA ASP A 6 3.51 -43.79 24.49
C ASP A 6 3.78 -42.31 24.13
N VAL A 7 4.52 -42.09 23.04
CA VAL A 7 4.82 -40.75 22.48
C VAL A 7 3.62 -40.18 21.70
N ALA A 8 2.67 -41.04 21.30
CA ALA A 8 1.52 -40.69 20.47
C ALA A 8 0.40 -39.97 21.25
N GLN A 9 0.22 -40.27 22.54
CA GLN A 9 -0.76 -39.56 23.39
C GLN A 9 -0.33 -38.14 23.75
N LYS A 10 0.98 -37.88 23.89
CA LYS A 10 1.52 -36.56 24.25
C LYS A 10 1.42 -35.55 23.08
N THR A 11 1.60 -36.00 21.85
CA THR A 11 1.50 -35.16 20.65
C THR A 11 0.05 -34.77 20.34
N ARG A 12 -0.93 -35.65 20.57
CA ARG A 12 -2.37 -35.32 20.45
C ARG A 12 -2.80 -34.24 21.43
N SER A 13 -2.39 -34.34 22.70
CA SER A 13 -2.73 -33.33 23.73
C SER A 13 -2.11 -31.95 23.45
N ALA A 14 -0.89 -31.90 22.91
CA ALA A 14 -0.23 -30.66 22.56
C ALA A 14 -0.87 -29.99 21.32
N LEU A 15 -1.26 -30.77 20.31
CA LEU A 15 -1.97 -30.27 19.13
C LEU A 15 -3.37 -29.74 19.47
N ASP A 16 -4.10 -30.41 20.37
CA ASP A 16 -5.41 -29.94 20.84
C ASP A 16 -5.32 -28.61 21.58
N ARG A 17 -4.31 -28.47 22.45
CA ARG A 17 -4.01 -27.21 23.15
C ARG A 17 -3.61 -26.08 22.19
N LEU A 18 -2.89 -26.40 21.11
CA LEU A 18 -2.48 -25.43 20.10
C LEU A 18 -3.67 -24.98 19.22
N ARG A 19 -4.60 -25.89 18.94
CA ARG A 19 -5.85 -25.59 18.23
C ARG A 19 -6.80 -24.74 19.08
N ALA A 20 -6.91 -25.04 20.38
CA ALA A 20 -7.68 -24.24 21.33
C ALA A 20 -7.12 -22.82 21.49
N TRP A 21 -5.78 -22.67 21.51
CA TRP A 21 -5.13 -21.35 21.53
C TRP A 21 -5.33 -20.57 20.22
N GLY A 22 -5.28 -21.25 19.07
CA GLY A 22 -5.54 -20.65 17.76
C GLY A 22 -6.97 -20.12 17.60
N SER A 23 -7.95 -20.82 18.16
CA SER A 23 -9.36 -20.40 18.16
C SER A 23 -9.63 -19.24 19.13
N ALA A 24 -9.07 -19.29 20.35
CA ALA A 24 -9.22 -18.23 21.35
C ALA A 24 -8.61 -16.89 20.89
N LYS A 25 -7.52 -16.93 20.13
CA LYS A 25 -6.90 -15.73 19.53
C LYS A 25 -7.73 -15.14 18.38
N LYS A 26 -8.59 -15.93 17.74
CA LYS A 26 -9.51 -15.48 16.68
C LYS A 26 -10.74 -14.78 17.25
N GLU A 27 -11.22 -15.19 18.42
CA GLU A 27 -12.34 -14.53 19.11
C GLU A 27 -11.92 -13.26 19.89
N GLN A 28 -10.72 -13.22 20.45
CA GLN A 28 -10.20 -11.99 21.10
C GLN A 28 -9.73 -10.90 20.12
N ALA A 29 -9.55 -11.22 18.83
CA ALA A 29 -9.19 -10.23 17.80
C ALA A 29 -10.39 -9.48 17.19
N GLY A 30 -11.61 -9.71 17.71
CA GLY A 30 -12.85 -9.11 17.19
C GLY A 30 -13.34 -7.85 17.92
N ARG A 31 -12.79 -7.51 19.08
CA ARG A 31 -13.26 -6.37 19.89
C ARG A 31 -12.07 -5.65 20.52
N ALA A 32 -11.89 -4.40 20.10
CA ALA A 32 -10.91 -3.43 20.59
C ALA A 32 -9.44 -3.78 20.27
N LEU A 33 -8.92 -3.20 19.19
CA LEU A 33 -7.59 -2.55 19.10
C LEU A 33 -7.43 -2.02 17.66
N PRO A 34 -6.83 -0.83 17.47
CA PRO A 34 -6.64 -0.23 16.15
C PRO A 34 -5.77 -1.14 15.30
N LYS A 35 -6.14 -1.32 14.03
CA LYS A 35 -5.40 -2.14 13.05
C LYS A 35 -3.90 -1.80 13.14
N PRO A 36 -3.04 -2.71 13.63
CA PRO A 36 -1.61 -2.45 13.59
C PRO A 36 -1.20 -2.37 12.11
N LYS A 37 -0.61 -1.23 11.73
CA LYS A 37 0.13 -1.11 10.46
C LYS A 37 1.00 -2.37 10.32
N PRO A 38 0.95 -3.10 9.19
CA PRO A 38 1.64 -4.37 9.05
C PRO A 38 3.16 -4.17 9.01
N SER A 39 3.79 -4.05 10.18
CA SER A 39 5.25 -3.93 10.37
C SER A 39 5.90 -5.30 10.64
N SER A 40 5.51 -6.33 9.88
CA SER A 40 6.24 -7.59 9.88
C SER A 40 6.51 -8.04 8.45
N ALA A 41 7.70 -8.59 8.19
CA ALA A 41 8.08 -9.05 6.85
C ALA A 41 7.05 -10.07 6.29
N ALA A 42 6.48 -10.90 7.15
CA ALA A 42 5.39 -11.82 6.79
C ALA A 42 4.10 -11.08 6.40
N ALA A 43 3.72 -10.02 7.11
CA ALA A 43 2.56 -9.21 6.76
C ALA A 43 2.79 -8.43 5.46
N ARG A 44 4.01 -7.96 5.19
CA ARG A 44 4.39 -7.38 3.89
C ARG A 44 4.27 -8.40 2.76
N ILE A 45 4.74 -9.63 2.94
CA ILE A 45 4.62 -10.70 1.93
C ILE A 45 3.14 -11.04 1.64
N VAL A 46 2.32 -11.18 2.68
CA VAL A 46 0.88 -11.45 2.53
C VAL A 46 0.18 -10.26 1.87
N ALA A 47 0.54 -9.04 2.26
CA ALA A 47 0.01 -7.82 1.68
C ALA A 47 0.39 -7.71 0.20
N THR A 48 1.64 -7.99 -0.19
CA THR A 48 2.08 -7.97 -1.59
C THR A 48 1.38 -9.04 -2.44
N LYS A 49 1.14 -10.24 -1.90
CA LYS A 49 0.34 -11.25 -2.63
C LYS A 49 -1.09 -10.77 -2.86
N LYS A 50 -1.73 -10.26 -1.81
CA LYS A 50 -3.09 -9.70 -1.91
C LYS A 50 -3.14 -8.53 -2.89
N LEU A 51 -2.15 -7.64 -2.83
CA LEU A 51 -1.98 -6.51 -3.74
C LEU A 51 -1.85 -6.98 -5.19
N LYS A 52 -1.13 -8.07 -5.48
CA LYS A 52 -1.07 -8.61 -6.84
C LYS A 52 -2.43 -9.13 -7.34
N GLU A 53 -3.27 -9.64 -6.44
CA GLU A 53 -4.61 -10.14 -6.76
C GLU A 53 -5.66 -9.02 -6.88
N THR A 54 -5.55 -7.97 -6.07
CA THR A 54 -6.51 -6.86 -6.02
C THR A 54 -6.12 -5.68 -6.91
N ALA A 55 -4.83 -5.58 -7.28
CA ALA A 55 -4.34 -4.44 -8.03
C ALA A 55 -4.99 -4.32 -9.40
N LYS A 56 -5.55 -3.15 -9.65
CA LYS A 56 -6.09 -2.78 -10.96
C LYS A 56 -5.12 -1.84 -11.65
N GLY A 57 -5.09 -1.88 -12.97
CA GLY A 57 -4.14 -1.11 -13.74
C GLY A 57 -4.23 -1.41 -15.22
N ASP A 58 -3.34 -0.79 -15.99
CA ASP A 58 -3.35 -0.92 -17.44
C ASP A 58 -2.78 -2.28 -17.87
N LYS A 59 -3.65 -3.11 -18.45
CA LYS A 59 -3.29 -4.46 -18.91
C LYS A 59 -2.19 -4.47 -19.98
N LYS A 60 -1.89 -3.32 -20.61
CA LYS A 60 -0.79 -3.16 -21.58
C LYS A 60 0.60 -3.23 -20.93
N VAL A 61 0.70 -3.06 -19.61
CA VAL A 61 1.98 -3.15 -18.91
C VAL A 61 2.34 -4.63 -18.75
N ALA A 62 3.50 -5.05 -19.26
CA ALA A 62 4.03 -6.40 -19.07
C ALA A 62 4.27 -6.69 -17.58
N GLU A 63 3.99 -7.91 -17.13
CA GLU A 63 4.08 -8.30 -15.72
C GLU A 63 5.46 -8.04 -15.10
N GLU A 64 6.53 -8.22 -15.89
CA GLU A 64 7.92 -7.97 -15.50
C GLU A 64 8.23 -6.49 -15.23
N LYS A 65 7.35 -5.58 -15.68
CA LYS A 65 7.47 -4.14 -15.51
C LYS A 65 6.44 -3.58 -14.53
N ARG A 66 5.55 -4.40 -13.99
CA ARG A 66 4.50 -3.97 -13.05
C ARG A 66 5.10 -3.72 -11.67
N ILE A 67 4.95 -2.49 -11.21
CA ILE A 67 5.17 -2.10 -9.81
C ILE A 67 3.79 -2.00 -9.16
N TYR A 68 3.60 -2.80 -8.13
CA TYR A 68 2.34 -2.83 -7.39
C TYR A 68 2.41 -1.87 -6.21
N LEU A 69 1.45 -0.96 -6.09
CA LEU A 69 1.46 0.12 -5.08
C LEU A 69 0.12 0.23 -4.38
N TYR A 70 0.18 0.55 -3.09
CA TYR A 70 -0.99 1.00 -2.34
C TYR A 70 -1.17 2.49 -2.60
N VAL A 71 -2.28 2.87 -3.19
CA VAL A 71 -2.61 4.27 -3.41
C VAL A 71 -3.71 4.67 -2.45
N GLU A 72 -3.41 5.62 -1.58
CA GLU A 72 -4.40 6.26 -0.74
C GLU A 72 -4.64 7.68 -1.24
N ALA A 73 -5.87 8.15 -1.18
CA ALA A 73 -6.17 9.56 -1.37
C ALA A 73 -6.64 10.11 -0.04
N GLU A 74 -6.01 11.18 0.42
CA GLU A 74 -6.37 11.79 1.69
C GLU A 74 -7.80 12.36 1.58
N ALA A 75 -8.68 11.88 2.46
CA ALA A 75 -10.10 12.21 2.41
C ALA A 75 -10.37 13.71 2.68
N GLU A 76 -9.51 14.38 3.44
CA GLU A 76 -9.61 15.81 3.73
C GLU A 76 -9.22 16.70 2.55
N THR A 77 -8.12 16.38 1.85
CA THR A 77 -7.57 17.26 0.81
C THR A 77 -7.97 16.84 -0.62
N ALA A 78 -8.06 15.55 -0.91
CA ALA A 78 -8.26 15.04 -2.27
C ALA A 78 -9.73 14.76 -2.65
N LYS A 79 -10.69 14.91 -1.72
CA LYS A 79 -12.13 14.61 -1.93
C LYS A 79 -12.38 13.30 -2.69
N ALA A 80 -11.61 12.27 -2.40
CA ALA A 80 -11.71 11.00 -3.11
C ALA A 80 -12.98 10.24 -2.70
N LYS A 81 -13.69 9.69 -3.67
CA LYS A 81 -14.82 8.77 -3.40
C LYS A 81 -14.34 7.43 -2.85
N LEU A 82 -13.15 7.01 -3.26
CA LEU A 82 -12.46 5.84 -2.75
C LEU A 82 -11.22 6.31 -2.00
N PRO A 83 -11.14 6.17 -0.67
CA PRO A 83 -10.00 6.68 0.10
C PRO A 83 -8.73 5.86 -0.14
N LYS A 84 -8.86 4.60 -0.60
CA LYS A 84 -7.75 3.66 -0.77
C LYS A 84 -8.03 2.72 -1.93
N GLY A 85 -6.98 2.33 -2.64
CA GLY A 85 -7.05 1.33 -3.70
C GLY A 85 -5.68 0.72 -3.99
N ASP A 86 -5.71 -0.52 -4.47
CA ASP A 86 -4.53 -1.25 -4.88
C ASP A 86 -4.38 -1.10 -6.39
N PHE A 87 -3.22 -0.62 -6.84
CA PHE A 87 -2.98 -0.40 -8.27
C PHE A 87 -1.62 -0.91 -8.70
N PHE A 88 -1.48 -1.19 -9.99
CA PHE A 88 -0.19 -1.51 -10.58
C PHE A 88 0.13 -0.54 -11.72
N PHE A 89 1.41 -0.17 -11.81
CA PHE A 89 1.92 0.81 -12.77
C PHE A 89 3.17 0.27 -13.46
N SER A 90 3.54 0.84 -14.60
CA SER A 90 4.81 0.49 -15.25
C SER A 90 5.98 1.18 -14.54
N LYS A 91 7.06 0.44 -14.30
CA LYS A 91 8.33 1.00 -13.78
C LYS A 91 8.93 2.10 -14.66
N ASP A 92 8.61 2.06 -15.96
CA ASP A 92 9.11 3.01 -16.96
C ASP A 92 8.33 4.33 -16.98
N TRP A 93 7.20 4.42 -16.25
CA TRP A 93 6.42 5.65 -16.19
C TRP A 93 7.03 6.67 -15.24
N VAL A 94 6.70 7.94 -15.49
CA VAL A 94 6.97 9.05 -14.59
C VAL A 94 5.82 9.20 -13.58
N VAL A 95 6.11 9.83 -12.44
CA VAL A 95 5.17 10.06 -11.35
C VAL A 95 3.93 10.83 -11.80
N GLY A 96 4.06 11.81 -12.69
CA GLY A 96 2.90 12.54 -13.23
C GLY A 96 1.88 11.61 -13.91
N ARG A 97 2.35 10.64 -14.71
CA ARG A 97 1.48 9.67 -15.36
C ARG A 97 0.86 8.68 -14.37
N LEU A 98 1.61 8.28 -13.32
CA LEU A 98 1.04 7.49 -12.24
C LEU A 98 -0.05 8.26 -11.52
N LEU A 99 0.17 9.55 -11.24
CA LEU A 99 -0.80 10.41 -10.58
C LEU A 99 -2.10 10.48 -11.37
N ASP A 100 -2.05 10.72 -12.68
CA ASP A 100 -3.23 10.73 -13.54
C ASP A 100 -4.04 9.43 -13.48
N GLN A 101 -3.34 8.29 -13.57
CA GLN A 101 -3.96 6.96 -13.53
C GLN A 101 -4.53 6.65 -12.14
N ALA A 102 -3.79 7.00 -11.08
CA ALA A 102 -4.20 6.82 -9.70
C ALA A 102 -5.40 7.71 -9.33
N ALA A 103 -5.39 8.97 -9.76
CA ALA A 103 -6.49 9.91 -9.60
C ALA A 103 -7.74 9.42 -10.33
N THR A 104 -7.60 8.95 -11.57
CA THR A 104 -8.70 8.32 -12.31
C THR A 104 -9.25 7.09 -11.58
N GLY A 105 -8.37 6.24 -11.04
CA GLY A 105 -8.75 5.03 -10.31
C GLY A 105 -9.47 5.30 -8.98
N LEU A 106 -9.11 6.37 -8.28
CA LEU A 106 -9.72 6.79 -7.02
C LEU A 106 -10.85 7.81 -7.20
N GLN A 107 -11.16 8.17 -8.44
CA GLN A 107 -12.13 9.21 -8.82
C GLN A 107 -11.82 10.58 -8.20
N VAL A 108 -10.53 10.91 -8.12
CA VAL A 108 -10.01 12.22 -7.70
C VAL A 108 -9.91 13.11 -8.94
N GLN A 109 -10.39 14.35 -8.83
CA GLN A 109 -10.33 15.31 -9.92
C GLN A 109 -8.91 15.87 -10.05
N ASN A 110 -8.17 15.45 -11.08
CA ASN A 110 -6.88 16.03 -11.41
C ASN A 110 -7.04 17.29 -12.27
N VAL A 111 -6.78 18.45 -11.68
CA VAL A 111 -6.81 19.76 -12.35
C VAL A 111 -5.40 20.35 -12.52
N ASN A 112 -4.34 19.54 -12.40
CA ASN A 112 -2.95 20.01 -12.47
C ASN A 112 -2.62 20.76 -13.78
N ASN A 113 -3.32 20.44 -14.89
CA ASN A 113 -3.13 21.09 -16.19
C ASN A 113 -4.02 22.32 -16.41
N GLN A 114 -5.01 22.55 -15.55
CA GLN A 114 -5.99 23.65 -15.68
C GLN A 114 -5.81 24.73 -14.62
N SER A 115 -5.36 24.36 -13.42
CA SER A 115 -5.15 25.28 -12.31
C SER A 115 -3.68 25.69 -12.22
N SER A 116 -3.42 27.00 -12.24
CA SER A 116 -2.11 27.58 -11.93
C SER A 116 -1.85 27.65 -10.42
N GLU A 117 -2.90 27.53 -9.61
CA GLU A 117 -2.82 27.61 -8.16
C GLU A 117 -2.24 26.33 -7.55
N GLU A 118 -1.19 26.49 -6.75
CA GLU A 118 -0.51 25.37 -6.08
C GLU A 118 -1.44 24.60 -5.13
N LYS A 119 -2.44 25.30 -4.57
CA LYS A 119 -3.49 24.75 -3.70
C LYS A 119 -4.37 23.71 -4.40
N ASP A 120 -4.46 23.77 -5.72
CA ASP A 120 -5.25 22.83 -6.52
C ASP A 120 -4.42 21.68 -7.09
N LYS A 121 -3.09 21.75 -6.97
CA LYS A 121 -2.21 20.73 -7.52
C LYS A 121 -2.22 19.49 -6.65
N LEU A 122 -2.43 18.35 -7.28
CA LEU A 122 -2.25 17.04 -6.70
C LEU A 122 -0.77 16.67 -6.74
N ARG A 123 -0.25 16.17 -5.63
CA ARG A 123 1.10 15.61 -5.50
C ARG A 123 1.04 14.19 -4.94
N VAL A 124 2.11 13.45 -5.19
CA VAL A 124 2.26 12.07 -4.70
C VAL A 124 3.26 12.07 -3.55
N PHE A 125 2.79 11.74 -2.35
CA PHE A 125 3.62 11.54 -1.19
C PHE A 125 4.00 10.07 -1.07
N HIS A 126 5.30 9.80 -1.03
CA HIS A 126 5.82 8.46 -0.82
C HIS A 126 6.02 8.19 0.68
N VAL A 127 5.27 7.24 1.23
CA VAL A 127 5.25 6.97 2.68
C VAL A 127 6.55 6.35 3.19
N GLU A 128 7.11 5.36 2.47
CA GLU A 128 8.36 4.69 2.92
C GLU A 128 9.57 5.61 2.79
N GLY A 129 9.62 6.44 1.74
CA GLY A 129 10.67 7.44 1.55
C GLY A 129 10.45 8.74 2.32
N GLY A 130 9.29 8.92 2.98
CA GLY A 130 8.95 10.11 3.75
C GLY A 130 8.98 11.43 2.96
N ARG A 131 8.83 11.38 1.63
CA ARG A 131 9.02 12.54 0.75
C ARG A 131 7.96 12.65 -0.33
N ILE A 132 7.74 13.86 -0.80
CA ILE A 132 6.91 14.12 -1.98
C ILE A 132 7.73 13.81 -3.23
N LEU A 133 7.16 13.06 -4.16
CA LEU A 133 7.78 12.76 -5.44
C LEU A 133 7.52 13.88 -6.44
N ASP A 134 8.52 14.20 -7.24
CA ASP A 134 8.38 15.14 -8.34
C ASP A 134 7.67 14.48 -9.53
N TYR A 135 6.89 15.25 -10.29
CA TYR A 135 6.13 14.75 -11.45
C TYR A 135 7.02 14.12 -12.53
N GLY A 136 8.25 14.62 -12.70
CA GLY A 136 9.21 14.15 -13.70
C GLY A 136 10.00 12.91 -13.28
N GLU A 137 9.91 12.50 -12.00
CA GLU A 137 10.69 11.39 -11.49
C GLU A 137 10.16 10.05 -12.03
N LYS A 138 11.07 9.10 -12.32
CA LYS A 138 10.68 7.76 -12.75
C LYS A 138 10.23 6.93 -11.55
N ILE A 139 9.08 6.28 -11.68
CA ILE A 139 8.50 5.43 -10.64
C ILE A 139 9.46 4.30 -10.28
N GLY A 140 10.09 3.65 -11.27
CA GLY A 140 11.02 2.55 -11.01
C GLY A 140 12.29 2.93 -10.24
N ALA A 141 12.63 4.22 -10.17
CA ALA A 141 13.76 4.70 -9.37
C ALA A 141 13.33 5.05 -7.94
N ALA A 142 12.14 5.63 -7.78
CA ALA A 142 11.65 6.16 -6.51
C ALA A 142 10.77 5.18 -5.70
N LEU A 143 10.14 4.21 -6.36
CA LEU A 143 9.10 3.35 -5.80
C LEU A 143 9.37 1.88 -6.14
N GLN A 144 9.01 0.98 -5.22
CA GLN A 144 9.10 -0.47 -5.42
C GLN A 144 7.74 -1.14 -5.16
N SER A 145 7.62 -2.42 -5.50
CA SER A 145 6.37 -3.13 -5.25
C SER A 145 6.10 -3.28 -3.75
N GLY A 146 4.87 -3.00 -3.32
CA GLY A 146 4.45 -3.00 -1.92
C GLY A 146 4.62 -1.65 -1.21
N ASN A 147 5.11 -0.61 -1.90
CA ASN A 147 5.18 0.73 -1.33
C ASN A 147 3.80 1.39 -1.28
N THR A 148 3.61 2.27 -0.31
CA THR A 148 2.42 3.10 -0.17
C THR A 148 2.69 4.51 -0.64
N VAL A 149 1.76 5.03 -1.44
CA VAL A 149 1.73 6.41 -1.92
C VAL A 149 0.42 7.07 -1.55
N ILE A 150 0.47 8.33 -1.18
CA ILE A 150 -0.69 9.13 -0.80
C ILE A 150 -0.83 10.29 -1.79
N LEU A 151 -2.01 10.45 -2.37
CA LEU A 151 -2.37 11.61 -3.17
C LEU A 151 -2.84 12.72 -2.24
N LEU A 152 -2.15 13.84 -2.31
CA LEU A 152 -2.43 15.03 -1.52
C LEU A 152 -2.72 16.20 -2.46
N ARG A 153 -3.71 17.03 -2.12
CA ARG A 153 -4.03 18.25 -2.89
C ARG A 153 -3.56 19.48 -2.14
N GLY A 154 -2.92 20.40 -2.84
CA GLY A 154 -2.54 21.70 -2.29
C GLY A 154 -1.30 21.70 -1.41
N VAL A 155 -0.51 20.63 -1.44
CA VAL A 155 0.82 20.62 -0.85
C VAL A 155 1.76 21.34 -1.79
N GLY A 156 2.45 22.33 -1.26
CA GLY A 156 3.38 23.13 -2.04
C GLY A 156 4.55 22.33 -2.60
N ALA A 157 5.34 22.94 -3.48
CA ALA A 157 6.60 22.33 -3.90
C ALA A 157 7.40 21.82 -2.68
N PRO A 158 8.05 20.64 -2.76
CA PRO A 158 9.02 20.26 -1.73
C PRO A 158 9.97 21.44 -1.56
N ALA A 159 10.26 21.79 -0.30
CA ALA A 159 10.88 23.03 0.13
C ALA A 159 12.36 23.21 -0.29
N ASP A 160 12.71 22.82 -1.52
CA ASP A 160 14.02 23.00 -2.16
C ASP A 160 13.97 24.02 -3.31
N LEU A 161 12.91 24.83 -3.41
CA LEU A 161 12.86 25.94 -4.36
C LEU A 161 12.47 27.27 -3.69
N ILE A 162 13.06 27.55 -2.53
CA ILE A 162 13.29 28.93 -2.08
C ILE A 162 14.78 29.19 -2.29
N GLU A 163 15.19 29.41 -3.54
CA GLU A 163 16.41 30.17 -3.79
C GLU A 163 16.03 31.64 -4.02
N MET A 164 16.46 32.44 -3.04
CA MET A 164 16.70 33.90 -3.00
C MET A 164 15.56 34.88 -3.27
#